data_AF-B7B948-F1
#
_entry.id   AF-B7B948-F1
#
_cell.length_a   1.000
_cell.length_b   1.000
_cell.length_c   1.000
_cell.angle_alpha   90.00
_cell.angle_beta   90.00
_cell.angle_gamma   90.00
#
_symmetry.space_group_name_H-M   'P 1'
#
loop_
_entity.id
_entity.type
_entity.pdbx_description
1 polymer ?
#
loop_
_entity_poly.entity_id
_entity_poly.type
_entity_poly.pdbx_seq_one_letter_code
_entity_poly.pdbx_strand_id
1 'polypeptide(L)'
;MNTEQETNTRVEESELNLGDILQTVLANWYWFVLSVVVCAGAAFLYLKWAPKVYTRTASVLIKDDAKGGAMSESAAFEDLGLFGTKRNVDNEVLVFKSRRLMTEVARNLHLDVSYTVKDGLRTVELYTQSPVQLSFPDAEEAQAFSLQAVPVSGKEVMLSGFTLGDQEVSDGKPMKVALNDTVTTPIGRVVVVPSLYYGDKYFNTTVQVTKSPLQNVALLFQSGLQATLASKTATIINLTLQDVSIPRAEDVINTLISAYNTDAINDKNQIVMNTSNFINDRLIVIEKELGDVDSDIESYKREHQLTDISSETGMYLQTSSQYRQEGLSLENQLSLAKYIKNYLTDPGKNSDLIPANTGISDVNIESQIGEFNEMLLKRDKLIS
;
A
#
# COMPACT_ATOMS: atom_id res chain seq x y z
N MET A 1 -50.98 64.66 44.08
CA MET A 1 -50.14 65.45 43.15
C MET A 1 -48.70 65.12 43.50
N ASN A 2 -47.85 64.56 42.66
CA ASN A 2 -47.91 64.29 41.23
C ASN A 2 -47.05 63.06 40.92
N THR A 3 -47.39 62.48 39.79
CA THR A 3 -46.91 61.29 39.11
C THR A 3 -45.51 61.48 38.48
N GLU A 4 -44.92 60.35 38.04
CA GLU A 4 -43.93 60.21 36.93
C GLU A 4 -42.44 60.46 37.27
N GLN A 5 -41.45 59.70 36.79
CA GLN A 5 -41.42 58.65 35.75
C GLN A 5 -40.11 57.84 35.91
N GLU A 6 -40.20 56.51 35.80
CA GLU A 6 -39.06 55.61 35.70
C GLU A 6 -38.30 55.88 34.38
N THR A 7 -37.01 56.19 34.48
CA THR A 7 -36.15 56.41 33.31
C THR A 7 -35.74 55.05 32.73
N ASN A 8 -36.54 54.58 31.78
CA ASN A 8 -36.31 53.35 31.02
C ASN A 8 -35.11 53.56 30.07
N THR A 9 -33.94 53.04 30.41
CA THR A 9 -32.76 53.05 29.52
C THR A 9 -32.96 51.98 28.44
N ARG A 10 -33.63 52.37 27.35
CA ARG A 10 -33.66 51.57 26.12
C ARG A 10 -32.23 51.50 25.56
N VAL A 11 -31.62 50.33 25.65
CA VAL A 11 -30.50 49.95 24.79
C VAL A 11 -31.10 49.85 23.39
N GLU A 12 -30.91 50.88 22.57
CA GLU A 12 -31.09 50.74 21.13
C GLU A 12 -30.05 49.73 20.65
N GLU A 13 -30.52 48.54 20.27
CA GLU A 13 -29.74 47.68 19.39
C GLU A 13 -29.47 48.50 18.13
N SER A 14 -28.22 48.92 17.95
CA SER A 14 -27.79 49.63 16.74
C SER A 14 -27.93 48.66 15.57
N GLU A 15 -29.10 48.65 14.93
CA GLU A 15 -29.30 48.03 13.63
C GLU A 15 -28.24 48.61 12.70
N LEU A 16 -27.43 47.74 12.09
CA LEU A 16 -26.38 48.13 11.16
C LEU A 16 -27.01 48.89 9.99
N ASN A 17 -27.00 50.22 10.06
CA ASN A 17 -27.49 51.09 8.99
C ASN A 17 -26.55 51.01 7.79
N LEU A 18 -26.93 50.18 6.80
CA LEU A 18 -26.17 49.99 5.56
C LEU A 18 -25.93 51.32 4.81
N GLY A 19 -26.83 52.30 4.93
CA GLY A 19 -26.69 53.62 4.32
C GLY A 19 -25.50 54.42 4.87
N ASP A 20 -25.34 54.45 6.20
CA ASP A 20 -24.26 55.20 6.87
C ASP A 20 -22.88 54.60 6.57
N ILE A 21 -22.82 53.27 6.47
CA ILE A 21 -21.59 52.55 6.06
C ILE A 21 -21.22 52.92 4.62
N LEU A 22 -22.20 52.99 3.70
CA LEU A 22 -21.96 53.26 2.29
C LEU A 22 -21.48 54.71 2.07
N GLN A 23 -22.05 55.67 2.80
CA GLN A 23 -21.61 57.07 2.76
C GLN A 23 -20.20 57.25 3.33
N THR A 24 -19.85 56.51 4.39
CA THR A 24 -18.50 56.48 4.98
C THR A 24 -17.46 55.90 4.01
N VAL A 25 -17.83 54.87 3.24
CA VAL A 25 -16.98 54.27 2.20
C VAL A 25 -16.77 55.23 1.02
N LEU A 26 -17.82 55.94 0.58
CA LEU A 26 -17.71 56.94 -0.49
C LEU A 26 -16.83 58.14 -0.08
N ALA A 27 -16.95 58.60 1.17
CA ALA A 27 -16.13 59.69 1.70
C ALA A 27 -14.63 59.34 1.74
N ASN A 28 -14.30 58.07 1.99
CA ASN A 28 -12.92 57.58 2.10
C ASN A 28 -12.48 56.72 0.90
N TRP A 29 -13.06 56.94 -0.28
CA TRP A 29 -12.88 56.07 -1.45
C TRP A 29 -11.41 55.85 -1.85
N TYR A 30 -10.53 56.83 -1.63
CA TYR A 30 -9.08 56.68 -1.89
C TYR A 30 -8.44 55.57 -1.06
N TRP A 31 -8.80 55.43 0.22
CA TRP A 31 -8.28 54.37 1.09
C TRP A 31 -8.83 53.00 0.69
N PHE A 32 -10.07 52.95 0.19
CA PHE A 32 -10.67 51.73 -0.33
C PHE A 32 -10.03 51.29 -1.64
N VAL A 33 -9.78 52.22 -2.56
CA VAL A 33 -9.04 51.92 -3.81
C VAL A 33 -7.62 51.48 -3.50
N LEU A 34 -6.93 52.16 -2.57
CA LEU A 34 -5.60 51.77 -2.13
C LEU A 34 -5.58 50.36 -1.53
N SER A 35 -6.54 50.02 -0.67
CA SER A 35 -6.62 48.68 -0.08
C SER A 35 -6.88 47.61 -1.13
N VAL A 36 -7.74 47.87 -2.12
CA VAL A 36 -7.95 46.97 -3.26
C VAL A 36 -6.67 46.76 -4.05
N VAL A 37 -5.90 47.83 -4.34
CA VAL A 37 -4.62 47.72 -5.06
C VAL A 37 -3.59 46.94 -4.26
N VAL A 38 -3.50 47.17 -2.95
CA VAL A 38 -2.59 46.42 -2.05
C VAL A 38 -2.98 44.94 -1.99
N CYS A 39 -4.26 44.63 -1.82
CA CYS A 39 -4.76 43.25 -1.81
C CYS A 39 -4.52 42.55 -3.17
N ALA A 40 -4.76 43.23 -4.29
CA ALA A 40 -4.48 42.70 -5.62
C ALA A 40 -2.97 42.48 -5.85
N GLY A 41 -2.13 43.39 -5.38
CA GLY A 41 -0.68 43.25 -5.41
C GLY A 41 -0.19 42.05 -4.59
N ALA A 42 -0.70 41.88 -3.37
CA ALA A 42 -0.41 40.74 -2.52
C ALA A 42 -0.88 39.42 -3.14
N ALA A 43 -2.09 39.39 -3.71
CA ALA A 43 -2.62 38.22 -4.41
C ALA A 43 -1.76 37.85 -5.63
N PHE A 44 -1.31 38.84 -6.41
CA PHE A 44 -0.42 38.61 -7.55
C PHE A 44 0.93 38.04 -7.13
N LEU A 45 1.54 38.58 -6.06
CA LEU A 45 2.79 38.04 -5.49
C LEU A 45 2.60 36.61 -4.99
N TYR A 46 1.49 36.33 -4.30
CA TYR A 46 1.16 34.99 -3.83
C TYR A 46 1.04 34.00 -5.00
N LEU A 47 0.32 34.35 -6.08
CA LEU A 47 0.18 33.48 -7.26
C LEU A 47 1.49 33.24 -8.02
N LYS A 48 2.44 34.18 -7.95
CA LYS A 48 3.78 34.01 -8.52
C LYS A 48 4.69 33.15 -7.66
N TRP A 49 4.50 33.14 -6.34
CA TRP A 49 5.32 32.38 -5.40
C TRP A 49 4.81 30.94 -5.17
N ALA A 50 3.51 30.76 -4.91
CA ALA A 50 2.94 29.47 -4.52
C ALA A 50 3.15 28.39 -5.60
N PRO A 51 3.57 27.16 -5.25
CA PRO A 51 3.75 26.08 -6.22
C PRO A 51 2.39 25.61 -6.79
N LYS A 52 2.40 25.13 -8.05
CA LYS A 52 1.21 24.52 -8.64
C LYS A 52 1.06 23.10 -8.09
N VAL A 53 -0.10 22.78 -7.53
CA VAL A 53 -0.43 21.43 -7.05
C VAL A 53 -1.41 20.79 -8.02
N TYR A 54 -1.11 19.56 -8.42
CA TYR A 54 -1.89 18.76 -9.36
C TYR A 54 -2.47 17.55 -8.65
N THR A 55 -3.70 17.20 -9.00
CA THR A 55 -4.39 16.01 -8.49
C THR A 55 -4.38 14.92 -9.54
N ARG A 56 -3.97 13.72 -9.17
CA ARG A 56 -4.04 12.52 -10.02
C ARG A 56 -4.89 11.46 -9.33
N THR A 57 -5.73 10.79 -10.11
CA THR A 57 -6.64 9.76 -9.61
C THR A 57 -6.57 8.52 -10.49
N ALA A 58 -6.50 7.35 -9.88
CA ALA A 58 -6.71 6.05 -10.52
C ALA A 58 -7.85 5.31 -9.85
N SER A 59 -8.58 4.51 -10.63
CA SER A 59 -9.67 3.67 -10.13
C SER A 59 -9.27 2.21 -10.25
N VAL A 60 -9.29 1.48 -9.13
CA VAL A 60 -8.93 0.06 -9.04
C VAL A 60 -10.18 -0.73 -8.71
N LEU A 61 -10.50 -1.74 -9.52
CA LEU A 61 -11.56 -2.69 -9.25
C LEU A 61 -11.00 -3.83 -8.40
N ILE A 62 -11.59 -4.05 -7.22
CA ILE A 62 -11.31 -5.23 -6.41
C ILE A 62 -12.14 -6.39 -6.93
N LYS A 63 -11.45 -7.48 -7.30
CA LYS A 63 -12.09 -8.71 -7.73
C LYS A 63 -12.38 -9.57 -6.50
N ASP A 64 -13.63 -9.99 -6.37
CA ASP A 64 -14.05 -10.92 -5.33
C ASP A 64 -13.79 -12.36 -5.80
N ASP A 65 -13.04 -13.13 -5.01
CA ASP A 65 -12.66 -14.52 -5.31
C ASP A 65 -13.78 -15.52 -4.93
N ALA A 66 -14.88 -15.06 -4.30
CA ALA A 66 -16.01 -15.90 -3.90
C ALA A 66 -16.86 -16.51 -5.06
N LYS A 67 -16.44 -16.38 -6.32
CA LYS A 67 -17.22 -16.83 -7.50
C LYS A 67 -16.80 -18.18 -8.09
N GLY A 68 -15.97 -18.96 -7.39
CA GLY A 68 -15.40 -20.21 -7.91
C GLY A 68 -15.78 -21.48 -7.16
N GLY A 69 -17.05 -21.90 -7.23
CA GLY A 69 -17.48 -23.26 -6.84
C GLY A 69 -18.43 -23.30 -5.65
N ALA A 70 -19.58 -23.95 -5.85
CA ALA A 70 -20.73 -24.05 -4.94
C ALA A 70 -21.54 -22.75 -4.77
N MET A 71 -22.66 -22.68 -5.50
CA MET A 71 -23.76 -21.77 -5.24
C MET A 71 -24.34 -22.15 -3.86
N SER A 72 -23.79 -21.59 -2.79
CA SER A 72 -24.26 -21.77 -1.42
C SER A 72 -25.39 -20.77 -1.12
N GLU A 73 -26.32 -21.16 -0.27
CA GLU A 73 -27.44 -20.34 0.23
C GLU A 73 -26.99 -19.01 0.88
N SER A 74 -25.69 -18.83 1.12
CA SER A 74 -25.07 -17.56 1.53
C SER A 74 -25.23 -16.42 0.52
N ALA A 75 -25.32 -16.69 -0.78
CA ALA A 75 -25.53 -15.65 -1.80
C ALA A 75 -26.90 -14.96 -1.68
N ALA A 76 -27.91 -15.64 -1.11
CA ALA A 76 -29.22 -15.06 -0.85
C ALA A 76 -29.23 -14.14 0.39
N PHE A 77 -28.28 -14.32 1.32
CA PHE A 77 -28.10 -13.46 2.49
C PHE A 77 -27.13 -12.28 2.23
N GLU A 78 -26.28 -12.35 1.19
CA GLU A 78 -25.50 -11.22 0.68
C GLU A 78 -26.39 -10.08 0.16
N ASP A 79 -27.50 -10.41 -0.52
CA ASP A 79 -28.47 -9.43 -1.04
C ASP A 79 -29.25 -8.70 0.08
N LEU A 80 -29.28 -9.29 1.29
CA LEU A 80 -29.80 -8.66 2.51
C LEU A 80 -28.77 -7.75 3.21
N GLY A 81 -27.54 -7.64 2.69
CA GLY A 81 -26.50 -6.74 3.18
C GLY A 81 -25.91 -7.11 4.55
N LEU A 82 -26.16 -8.33 5.05
CA LEU A 82 -25.79 -8.75 6.40
C LEU A 82 -24.39 -9.36 6.50
N PHE A 83 -23.83 -9.91 5.41
CA PHE A 83 -22.49 -10.52 5.40
C PHE A 83 -21.81 -10.33 4.04
N GLY A 84 -20.47 -10.12 4.02
CA GLY A 84 -19.63 -10.42 2.85
C GLY A 84 -18.98 -9.23 2.16
N THR A 85 -19.62 -8.70 1.12
CA THR A 85 -18.90 -7.95 0.07
C THR A 85 -18.38 -6.57 0.51
N LYS A 86 -19.15 -5.84 1.34
CA LYS A 86 -18.76 -4.48 1.76
C LYS A 86 -17.52 -4.47 2.66
N ARG A 87 -17.46 -5.42 3.60
CA ARG A 87 -16.37 -5.52 4.58
C ARG A 87 -15.04 -5.83 3.90
N ASN A 88 -15.07 -6.60 2.82
CA ASN A 88 -13.87 -7.00 2.09
C ASN A 88 -13.23 -5.81 1.35
N VAL A 89 -14.03 -4.99 0.65
CA VAL A 89 -13.48 -3.82 -0.08
C VAL A 89 -13.03 -2.71 0.87
N ASP A 90 -13.74 -2.49 1.99
CA ASP A 90 -13.31 -1.55 3.04
C ASP A 90 -11.93 -1.94 3.63
N ASN A 91 -11.61 -3.25 3.69
CA ASN A 91 -10.29 -3.72 4.11
C ASN A 91 -9.21 -3.36 3.09
N GLU A 92 -9.47 -3.53 1.80
CA GLU A 92 -8.52 -3.21 0.73
C GLU A 92 -8.14 -1.72 0.72
N VAL A 93 -9.07 -0.84 1.09
CA VAL A 93 -8.77 0.60 1.28
C VAL A 93 -7.67 0.81 2.34
N LEU A 94 -7.69 0.04 3.43
CA LEU A 94 -6.66 0.10 4.47
C LEU A 94 -5.33 -0.46 3.99
N VAL A 95 -5.35 -1.52 3.16
CA VAL A 95 -4.15 -2.09 2.55
C VAL A 95 -3.45 -1.04 1.69
N PHE A 96 -4.18 -0.34 0.80
CA PHE A 96 -3.61 0.76 0.00
C PHE A 96 -3.04 1.91 0.84
N LYS A 97 -3.56 2.13 2.06
CA LYS A 97 -3.05 3.14 3.00
C LYS A 97 -1.95 2.62 3.94
N SER A 98 -1.53 1.35 3.78
CA SER A 98 -0.52 0.76 4.64
C SER A 98 0.85 1.43 4.44
N ARG A 99 1.58 1.57 5.54
CA ARG A 99 2.93 2.16 5.53
C ARG A 99 3.92 1.27 4.80
N ARG A 100 3.81 -0.05 4.94
CA ARG A 100 4.67 -1.02 4.25
C ARG A 100 4.64 -0.84 2.75
N LEU A 101 3.44 -0.85 2.13
CA LEU A 101 3.31 -0.67 0.68
C LEU A 101 3.89 0.66 0.22
N MET A 102 3.60 1.76 0.94
CA MET A 102 4.15 3.07 0.56
C MET A 102 5.67 3.16 0.73
N THR A 103 6.23 2.44 1.72
CA THR A 103 7.69 2.35 1.90
C THR A 103 8.34 1.61 0.73
N GLU A 104 7.72 0.53 0.26
CA GLU A 104 8.17 -0.21 -0.92
C GLU A 104 8.08 0.65 -2.19
N VAL A 105 7.01 1.42 -2.36
CA VAL A 105 6.88 2.39 -3.47
C VAL A 105 7.97 3.46 -3.42
N ALA A 106 8.20 4.05 -2.25
CA ALA A 106 9.24 5.07 -2.07
C ALA A 106 10.63 4.52 -2.38
N ARG A 107 10.89 3.26 -2.03
CA ARG A 107 12.14 2.54 -2.31
C ARG A 107 12.31 2.29 -3.81
N ASN A 108 11.29 1.74 -4.47
CA ASN A 108 11.33 1.36 -5.89
C ASN A 108 11.45 2.56 -6.83
N LEU A 109 10.88 3.71 -6.44
CA LEU A 109 10.96 4.95 -7.21
C LEU A 109 12.11 5.87 -6.77
N HIS A 110 12.89 5.50 -5.75
CA HIS A 110 13.95 6.34 -5.16
C HIS A 110 13.45 7.75 -4.79
N LEU A 111 12.25 7.84 -4.19
CA LEU A 111 11.62 9.12 -3.82
C LEU A 111 12.36 9.83 -2.69
N ASP A 112 13.31 9.15 -2.04
CA ASP A 112 14.13 9.70 -0.98
C ASP A 112 15.09 10.79 -1.46
N VAL A 113 15.34 10.89 -2.77
CA VAL A 113 16.14 11.96 -3.39
C VAL A 113 15.25 12.89 -4.22
N SER A 114 15.19 14.18 -3.84
CA SER A 114 14.47 15.22 -4.59
C SER A 114 15.42 16.17 -5.31
N TYR A 115 14.95 16.72 -6.43
CA TYR A 115 15.72 17.61 -7.31
C TYR A 115 14.92 18.87 -7.53
N THR A 116 15.33 19.98 -6.93
CA THR A 116 14.59 21.24 -7.01
C THR A 116 15.40 22.34 -7.68
N VAL A 117 14.74 23.18 -8.46
CA VAL A 117 15.33 24.34 -9.12
C VAL A 117 14.53 25.60 -8.80
N LYS A 118 15.22 26.74 -8.66
CA LYS A 118 14.56 28.04 -8.52
C LYS A 118 14.24 28.60 -9.90
N ASP A 119 12.95 28.74 -10.20
CA ASP A 119 12.42 29.40 -11.39
C ASP A 119 11.76 30.73 -10.99
N GLY A 120 12.54 31.82 -11.07
CA GLY A 120 12.13 33.13 -10.58
C GLY A 120 11.92 33.14 -9.07
N LEU A 121 10.65 33.31 -8.64
CA LEU A 121 10.25 33.28 -7.22
C LEU A 121 9.74 31.90 -6.76
N ARG A 122 9.55 30.95 -7.67
CA ARG A 122 8.98 29.64 -7.38
C ARG A 122 10.07 28.58 -7.36
N THR A 123 9.93 27.61 -6.47
CA THR A 123 10.71 26.37 -6.51
C THR A 123 9.95 25.31 -7.29
N VAL A 124 10.61 24.68 -8.26
CA VAL A 124 10.04 23.63 -9.11
C VAL A 124 10.77 22.32 -8.81
N GLU A 125 10.01 21.28 -8.53
CA GLU A 125 10.51 19.90 -8.43
C GLU A 125 10.68 19.33 -9.84
N LEU A 126 11.87 18.80 -10.11
CA LEU A 126 12.22 18.20 -11.39
C LEU A 126 11.93 16.70 -11.42
N TYR A 127 12.03 16.00 -10.28
CA TYR A 127 11.87 14.53 -10.23
C TYR A 127 12.73 13.85 -11.33
N THR A 128 12.13 13.06 -12.22
CA THR A 128 12.81 12.39 -13.35
C THR A 128 13.29 13.33 -14.46
N GLN A 129 12.92 14.61 -14.41
CA GLN A 129 13.31 15.64 -15.37
C GLN A 129 14.56 16.43 -14.95
N SER A 130 15.25 16.01 -13.88
CA SER A 130 16.51 16.62 -13.47
C SER A 130 17.57 16.43 -14.55
N PRO A 131 18.40 17.44 -14.90
CA PRO A 131 19.49 17.28 -15.86
C PRO A 131 20.54 16.28 -15.38
N VAL A 132 20.70 16.12 -14.07
CA VAL A 132 21.66 15.20 -13.44
C VAL A 132 20.94 14.28 -12.47
N GLN A 133 21.28 13.01 -12.51
CA GLN A 133 20.84 12.00 -11.56
C GLN A 133 22.04 11.62 -10.68
N LEU A 134 21.88 11.83 -9.38
CA LEU A 134 22.88 11.49 -8.38
C LEU A 134 22.50 10.18 -7.72
N SER A 135 23.44 9.24 -7.70
CA SER A 135 23.33 8.01 -6.92
C SER A 135 24.31 8.07 -5.75
N PHE A 136 23.88 7.56 -4.59
CA PHE A 136 24.63 7.57 -3.35
C PHE A 136 24.81 6.13 -2.85
N PRO A 137 25.79 5.37 -3.35
CA PRO A 137 25.91 3.94 -3.07
C PRO A 137 26.14 3.59 -1.60
N ASP A 138 26.75 4.52 -0.84
CA ASP A 138 27.08 4.31 0.57
C ASP A 138 26.04 4.94 1.52
N ALA A 139 25.00 5.57 0.99
CA ALA A 139 24.04 6.28 1.83
C ALA A 139 23.04 5.31 2.46
N GLU A 140 22.87 5.43 3.77
CA GLU A 140 21.85 4.68 4.49
C GLU A 140 20.45 5.27 4.24
N GLU A 141 19.41 4.45 4.36
CA GLU A 141 18.02 4.88 4.15
C GLU A 141 17.59 5.99 5.12
N ALA A 142 18.13 6.00 6.33
CA ALA A 142 17.81 6.98 7.37
C ALA A 142 18.61 8.28 7.27
N GLN A 143 19.65 8.33 6.42
CA GLN A 143 20.49 9.51 6.29
C GLN A 143 19.76 10.66 5.59
N ALA A 144 20.00 11.87 6.09
CA ALA A 144 19.49 13.11 5.55
C ALA A 144 20.66 14.05 5.22
N PHE A 145 20.70 14.56 4.00
CA PHE A 145 21.71 15.51 3.56
C PHE A 145 21.24 16.28 2.33
N SER A 146 21.91 17.38 2.03
CA SER A 146 21.65 18.13 0.80
C SER A 146 22.94 18.61 0.16
N LEU A 147 22.87 18.87 -1.15
CA LEU A 147 23.95 19.44 -1.92
C LEU A 147 23.40 20.21 -3.13
N GLN A 148 24.23 21.01 -3.75
CA GLN A 148 23.93 21.74 -4.97
C GLN A 148 24.73 21.15 -6.13
N ALA A 149 24.05 20.86 -7.23
CA ALA A 149 24.66 20.42 -8.48
C ALA A 149 24.43 21.46 -9.57
N VAL A 150 25.51 21.95 -10.17
CA VAL A 150 25.48 22.95 -11.25
C VAL A 150 26.10 22.33 -12.50
N PRO A 151 25.34 22.09 -13.57
CA PRO A 151 25.91 21.71 -14.87
C PRO A 151 26.78 22.86 -15.42
N VAL A 152 28.09 22.64 -15.56
CA VAL A 152 29.05 23.70 -15.95
C VAL A 152 29.39 23.61 -17.44
N SER A 153 29.48 22.39 -17.99
CA SER A 153 29.82 22.15 -19.39
C SER A 153 29.12 20.89 -19.89
N GLY A 154 29.22 20.55 -21.18
CA GLY A 154 28.65 19.30 -21.71
C GLY A 154 29.17 18.01 -21.08
N LYS A 155 30.19 18.07 -20.20
CA LYS A 155 30.86 16.90 -19.62
C LYS A 155 31.09 17.00 -18.11
N GLU A 156 30.76 18.12 -17.47
CA GLU A 156 31.15 18.40 -16.09
C GLU A 156 30.03 19.03 -15.28
N VAL A 157 29.96 18.63 -14.01
CA VAL A 157 29.04 19.16 -13.01
C VAL A 157 29.86 19.64 -11.82
N MET A 158 29.49 20.78 -11.26
CA MET A 158 30.07 21.32 -10.04
C MET A 158 29.15 20.99 -8.87
N LEU A 159 29.70 20.29 -7.88
CA LEU A 159 29.02 19.95 -6.64
C LEU A 159 29.49 20.86 -5.51
N SER A 160 28.58 21.44 -4.74
CA SER A 160 28.88 22.37 -3.64
C SER A 160 27.77 22.39 -2.59
N GLY A 161 27.97 23.13 -1.49
CA GLY A 161 26.91 23.39 -0.52
C GLY A 161 26.42 22.13 0.22
N PHE A 162 27.36 21.28 0.62
CA PHE A 162 27.08 20.02 1.31
C PHE A 162 26.57 20.28 2.73
N THR A 163 25.42 19.73 3.07
CA THR A 163 24.86 19.74 4.44
C THR A 163 24.57 18.32 4.90
N LEU A 164 24.90 18.02 6.17
CA LEU A 164 24.51 16.77 6.82
C LEU A 164 23.43 17.11 7.85
N GLY A 165 22.19 16.70 7.59
CA GLY A 165 21.02 17.26 8.30
C GLY A 165 20.97 18.79 8.17
N ASP A 166 20.88 19.48 9.30
CA ASP A 166 20.81 20.95 9.40
C ASP A 166 22.18 21.63 9.54
N GLN A 167 23.29 20.88 9.50
CA GLN A 167 24.64 21.43 9.67
C GLN A 167 25.37 21.53 8.34
N GLU A 168 25.87 22.73 8.03
CA GLU A 168 26.79 22.94 6.91
C GLU A 168 28.13 22.24 7.20
N VAL A 169 28.60 21.47 6.23
CA VAL A 169 29.89 20.81 6.32
C VAL A 169 30.97 21.81 5.90
N SER A 170 31.75 22.30 6.86
CA SER A 170 32.79 23.35 6.66
C SER A 170 33.85 23.04 5.60
N ASP A 171 34.01 21.77 5.19
CA ASP A 171 35.00 21.33 4.20
C ASP A 171 34.49 21.28 2.74
N GLY A 172 33.24 21.72 2.49
CA GLY A 172 32.58 21.61 1.19
C GLY A 172 33.04 22.61 0.12
N LYS A 173 34.34 22.62 -0.24
CA LYS A 173 34.81 23.38 -1.41
C LYS A 173 34.08 22.90 -2.68
N PRO A 174 33.76 23.78 -3.64
CA PRO A 174 33.13 23.37 -4.89
C PRO A 174 34.04 22.38 -5.64
N MET A 175 33.51 21.21 -5.98
CA MET A 175 34.22 20.14 -6.66
C MET A 175 33.69 19.99 -8.08
N LYS A 176 34.57 20.03 -9.07
CA LYS A 176 34.22 19.70 -10.46
C LYS A 176 34.34 18.20 -10.66
N VAL A 177 33.28 17.61 -11.21
CA VAL A 177 33.14 16.17 -11.40
C VAL A 177 32.77 15.91 -12.85
N ALA A 178 33.44 14.95 -13.48
CA ALA A 178 33.07 14.49 -14.82
C ALA A 178 31.78 13.66 -14.77
N LEU A 179 30.98 13.73 -15.83
CA LEU A 179 29.80 12.88 -15.97
C LEU A 179 30.18 11.40 -16.05
N ASN A 180 29.35 10.54 -15.45
CA ASN A 180 29.54 9.10 -15.29
C ASN A 180 30.75 8.72 -14.43
N ASP A 181 31.22 9.63 -13.58
CA ASP A 181 32.31 9.39 -12.65
C ASP A 181 31.82 9.37 -11.19
N THR A 182 32.63 8.76 -10.31
CA THR A 182 32.38 8.68 -8.87
C THR A 182 33.32 9.62 -8.14
N VAL A 183 32.79 10.51 -7.30
CA VAL A 183 33.58 11.41 -6.47
C VAL A 183 33.36 11.13 -5.00
N THR A 184 34.43 11.18 -4.20
CA THR A 184 34.34 11.15 -2.74
C THR A 184 34.01 12.55 -2.25
N THR A 185 32.86 12.70 -1.59
CA THR A 185 32.38 13.96 -1.04
C THR A 185 32.29 13.87 0.49
N PRO A 186 32.14 15.00 1.21
CA PRO A 186 31.95 14.98 2.67
C PRO A 186 30.69 14.23 3.14
N ILE A 187 29.74 13.97 2.23
CA ILE A 187 28.51 13.20 2.50
C ILE A 187 28.59 11.75 2.01
N GLY A 188 29.77 11.27 1.57
CA GLY A 188 29.98 9.94 1.02
C GLY A 188 30.32 9.93 -0.48
N ARG A 189 30.35 8.75 -1.11
CA ARG A 189 30.57 8.64 -2.55
C ARG A 189 29.33 9.04 -3.32
N VAL A 190 29.51 9.88 -4.33
CA VAL A 190 28.45 10.35 -5.22
C VAL A 190 28.79 9.95 -6.64
N VAL A 191 27.86 9.28 -7.33
CA VAL A 191 27.96 8.97 -8.75
C VAL A 191 27.07 9.95 -9.51
N VAL A 192 27.65 10.66 -10.48
CA VAL A 192 26.93 11.65 -11.27
C VAL A 192 26.60 11.08 -12.64
N VAL A 193 25.32 10.88 -12.94
CA VAL A 193 24.86 10.38 -14.25
C VAL A 193 24.08 11.49 -14.96
N PRO A 194 24.37 11.81 -16.23
CA PRO A 194 23.57 12.76 -17.00
C PRO A 194 22.23 12.13 -17.39
N SER A 195 21.17 12.93 -17.37
CA SER A 195 19.88 12.52 -17.91
C SER A 195 19.69 13.01 -19.35
N LEU A 196 18.58 12.61 -19.98
CA LEU A 196 18.16 13.13 -21.29
C LEU A 196 17.89 14.65 -21.29
N TYR A 197 17.75 15.25 -20.11
CA TYR A 197 17.53 16.69 -19.92
C TYR A 197 18.83 17.48 -19.71
N TYR A 198 19.98 16.82 -19.77
CA TYR A 198 21.27 17.48 -19.68
C TYR A 198 21.55 18.27 -20.97
N GLY A 199 21.37 19.60 -20.91
CA GLY A 199 21.58 20.48 -22.06
C GLY A 199 21.48 21.96 -21.71
N ASP A 200 21.48 22.80 -22.75
CA ASP A 200 21.62 24.26 -22.66
C ASP A 200 20.68 24.95 -21.67
N LYS A 201 19.47 24.41 -21.52
CA LYS A 201 18.44 24.93 -20.60
C LYS A 201 18.90 24.96 -19.13
N TYR A 202 19.76 24.01 -18.73
CA TYR A 202 20.16 23.85 -17.33
C TYR A 202 21.63 24.20 -17.06
N PHE A 203 22.38 24.64 -18.07
CA PHE A 203 23.75 25.12 -17.83
C PHE A 203 23.74 26.34 -16.91
N ASN A 204 24.67 26.34 -15.96
CA ASN A 204 24.79 27.33 -14.89
C ASN A 204 23.53 27.49 -14.01
N THR A 205 22.61 26.54 -14.07
CA THR A 205 21.43 26.51 -13.20
C THR A 205 21.72 25.64 -12.00
N THR A 206 21.50 26.17 -10.80
CA THR A 206 21.68 25.42 -9.56
C THR A 206 20.51 24.47 -9.34
N VAL A 207 20.79 23.17 -9.36
CA VAL A 207 19.87 22.12 -8.94
C VAL A 207 20.19 21.77 -7.49
N GLN A 208 19.25 22.03 -6.60
CA GLN A 208 19.33 21.60 -5.21
C GLN A 208 18.91 20.14 -5.13
N VAL A 209 19.80 19.28 -4.65
CA VAL A 209 19.54 17.85 -4.43
C VAL A 209 19.44 17.60 -2.95
N THR A 210 18.34 17.01 -2.50
CA THR A 210 18.10 16.73 -1.09
C THR A 210 17.77 15.26 -0.93
N LYS A 211 18.54 14.55 -0.10
CA LYS A 211 18.19 13.23 0.38
C LYS A 211 17.47 13.34 1.71
N SER A 212 16.29 12.75 1.79
CA SER A 212 15.50 12.64 3.01
C SER A 212 15.50 11.19 3.51
N PRO A 213 15.22 10.96 4.81
CA PRO A 213 15.03 9.61 5.31
C PRO A 213 13.87 8.93 4.58
N LEU A 214 14.09 7.73 4.04
CA LEU A 214 13.11 7.00 3.22
C LEU A 214 11.76 6.89 3.94
N GLN A 215 11.81 6.61 5.24
CA GLN A 215 10.63 6.41 6.06
C GLN A 215 9.77 7.68 6.20
N ASN A 216 10.41 8.85 6.26
CA ASN A 216 9.69 10.13 6.32
C ASN A 216 9.01 10.43 4.98
N VAL A 217 9.69 10.11 3.88
CA VAL A 217 9.12 10.26 2.53
C VAL A 217 7.93 9.33 2.35
N ALA A 218 8.05 8.06 2.75
CA ALA A 218 6.94 7.11 2.71
C ALA A 218 5.73 7.61 3.52
N LEU A 219 5.95 8.15 4.73
CA LEU A 219 4.88 8.73 5.56
C LEU A 219 4.25 9.97 4.90
N LEU A 220 5.05 10.83 4.26
CA LEU A 220 4.55 12.00 3.53
C LEU A 220 3.58 11.57 2.42
N PHE A 221 3.99 10.63 1.56
CA PHE A 221 3.12 10.13 0.48
C PHE A 221 1.92 9.34 1.01
N GLN A 222 2.09 8.55 2.07
CA GLN A 222 0.99 7.82 2.70
C GLN A 222 -0.08 8.79 3.24
N SER A 223 0.34 9.86 3.92
CA SER A 223 -0.58 10.87 4.47
C SER A 223 -1.26 11.70 3.37
N GLY A 224 -0.57 11.92 2.25
CA GLY A 224 -1.12 12.61 1.08
C GLY A 224 -2.04 11.75 0.21
N LEU A 225 -1.95 10.41 0.32
CA LEU A 225 -2.77 9.48 -0.45
C LEU A 225 -4.20 9.39 0.11
N GLN A 226 -5.17 9.71 -0.74
CA GLN A 226 -6.58 9.52 -0.46
C GLN A 226 -7.09 8.27 -1.19
N ALA A 227 -7.38 7.21 -0.44
CA ALA A 227 -8.10 6.04 -0.94
C ALA A 227 -9.56 6.07 -0.46
N THR A 228 -10.51 6.06 -1.39
CA THR A 228 -11.96 6.09 -1.10
C THR A 228 -12.73 5.17 -2.04
N LEU A 229 -13.84 4.62 -1.57
CA LEU A 229 -14.76 3.86 -2.44
C LEU A 229 -15.48 4.79 -3.42
N ALA A 230 -15.66 4.34 -4.66
CA ALA A 230 -16.40 5.09 -5.68
C ALA A 230 -17.88 5.30 -5.29
N SER A 231 -18.46 4.36 -4.55
CA SER A 231 -19.77 4.48 -3.90
C SER A 231 -19.86 3.55 -2.71
N LYS A 232 -20.89 3.69 -1.86
CA LYS A 232 -21.09 2.82 -0.67
C LYS A 232 -21.30 1.34 -1.00
N THR A 233 -21.58 1.01 -2.26
CA THR A 233 -21.82 -0.36 -2.75
C THR A 233 -20.84 -0.76 -3.87
N ALA A 234 -19.89 0.11 -4.22
CA ALA A 234 -18.93 -0.18 -5.27
C ALA A 234 -17.78 -1.05 -4.75
N THR A 235 -17.31 -1.95 -5.60
CA THR A 235 -16.03 -2.68 -5.42
C THR A 235 -14.85 -1.92 -6.05
N ILE A 236 -15.03 -0.63 -6.34
CA ILE A 236 -14.05 0.23 -6.99
C ILE A 236 -13.47 1.20 -5.95
N ILE A 237 -12.15 1.21 -5.84
CA ILE A 237 -11.39 2.13 -4.99
C ILE A 237 -10.75 3.21 -5.87
N ASN A 238 -11.03 4.47 -5.56
CA ASN A 238 -10.35 5.63 -6.14
C ASN A 238 -9.14 5.99 -5.28
N LEU A 239 -7.96 5.91 -5.88
CA LEU A 239 -6.69 6.34 -5.30
C LEU A 239 -6.36 7.72 -5.85
N THR A 240 -6.29 8.73 -4.98
CA THR A 240 -6.04 10.12 -5.35
C THR A 240 -4.82 10.67 -4.62
N LEU A 241 -3.90 11.29 -5.35
CA LEU A 241 -2.69 11.92 -4.82
C LEU A 241 -2.54 13.34 -5.35
N GLN A 242 -2.14 14.25 -4.47
CA GLN A 242 -1.83 15.64 -4.80
C GLN A 242 -0.32 15.86 -4.74
N ASP A 243 0.27 16.37 -5.83
CA ASP A 243 1.71 16.62 -5.92
C ASP A 243 2.02 17.84 -6.80
N VAL A 244 3.18 18.45 -6.60
CA VAL A 244 3.73 19.51 -7.48
C VAL A 244 4.29 18.97 -8.79
N SER A 245 4.62 17.68 -8.86
CA SER A 245 5.10 16.96 -10.03
C SER A 245 4.05 15.96 -10.52
N ILE A 246 3.52 16.24 -11.72
CA ILE A 246 2.59 15.35 -12.43
C ILE A 246 3.15 13.93 -12.60
N PRO A 247 4.35 13.73 -13.20
CA PRO A 247 4.87 12.38 -13.42
C PRO A 247 5.14 11.65 -12.10
N ARG A 248 5.55 12.35 -11.04
CA ARG A 248 5.75 11.73 -9.72
C ARG A 248 4.45 11.19 -9.16
N ALA A 249 3.37 11.97 -9.22
CA ALA A 249 2.07 11.50 -8.74
C ALA A 249 1.54 10.27 -9.51
N GLU A 250 1.74 10.24 -10.83
CA GLU A 250 1.34 9.12 -11.68
C GLU A 250 2.17 7.87 -11.37
N ASP A 251 3.50 8.00 -11.29
CA ASP A 251 4.40 6.89 -10.97
C ASP A 251 4.14 6.31 -9.58
N VAL A 252 3.91 7.15 -8.57
CA VAL A 252 3.58 6.71 -7.21
C VAL A 252 2.29 5.88 -7.20
N ILE A 253 1.23 6.36 -7.85
CA ILE A 253 -0.04 5.62 -7.92
C ILE A 253 0.14 4.31 -8.70
N ASN A 254 0.80 4.33 -9.85
CA ASN A 254 1.01 3.14 -10.68
C ASN A 254 1.85 2.09 -9.96
N THR A 255 2.93 2.51 -9.31
CA THR A 255 3.81 1.62 -8.57
C THR A 255 3.13 1.07 -7.33
N LEU A 256 2.29 1.86 -6.64
CA LEU A 256 1.47 1.39 -5.53
C LEU A 256 0.51 0.27 -5.97
N ILE A 257 -0.16 0.44 -7.12
CA ILE A 257 -1.03 -0.59 -7.69
C ILE A 257 -0.22 -1.84 -8.06
N SER A 258 0.96 -1.67 -8.65
CA SER A 258 1.85 -2.79 -8.99
C SER A 258 2.35 -3.54 -7.76
N ALA A 259 2.75 -2.84 -6.71
CA ALA A 259 3.19 -3.42 -5.44
C ALA A 259 2.04 -4.18 -4.77
N TYR A 260 0.84 -3.59 -4.73
CA TYR A 260 -0.37 -4.24 -4.24
C TYR A 260 -0.66 -5.56 -4.99
N ASN A 261 -0.63 -5.54 -6.32
CA ASN A 261 -0.89 -6.74 -7.12
C ASN A 261 0.17 -7.83 -6.87
N THR A 262 1.44 -7.42 -6.73
CA THR A 262 2.55 -8.33 -6.44
C THR A 262 2.37 -8.99 -5.08
N ASP A 263 2.01 -8.22 -4.05
CA ASP A 263 1.70 -8.72 -2.72
C ASP A 263 0.50 -9.69 -2.74
N ALA A 264 -0.58 -9.35 -3.44
CA ALA A 264 -1.75 -10.22 -3.55
C ALA A 264 -1.41 -11.56 -4.22
N ILE A 265 -0.53 -11.55 -5.22
CA ILE A 265 -0.02 -12.78 -5.86
C ILE A 265 0.84 -13.59 -4.90
N ASN A 266 1.72 -12.93 -4.12
CA ASN A 266 2.58 -13.59 -3.16
C ASN A 266 1.78 -14.26 -2.04
N ASP A 267 0.76 -13.59 -1.49
CA ASP A 267 -0.17 -14.15 -0.51
C ASP A 267 -0.84 -15.42 -1.07
N LYS A 268 -1.33 -15.36 -2.31
CA LYS A 268 -1.96 -16.50 -2.98
C LYS A 268 -0.99 -17.64 -3.22
N ASN A 269 0.24 -17.34 -3.62
CA ASN A 269 1.29 -18.33 -3.80
C ASN A 269 1.64 -19.03 -2.48
N GLN A 270 1.66 -18.30 -1.35
CA GLN A 270 1.92 -18.90 -0.05
C GLN A 270 0.82 -19.89 0.36
N ILE A 271 -0.46 -19.54 0.13
CA ILE A 271 -1.58 -20.48 0.35
C ILE A 271 -1.42 -21.72 -0.54
N VAL A 272 -1.12 -21.53 -1.83
CA VAL A 272 -0.93 -22.64 -2.78
C VAL A 272 0.22 -23.55 -2.36
N MET A 273 1.36 -22.99 -1.94
CA MET A 273 2.51 -23.77 -1.46
C MET A 273 2.18 -24.53 -0.19
N ASN A 274 1.50 -23.90 0.77
CA ASN A 274 1.06 -24.58 2.00
C ASN A 274 0.07 -25.71 1.71
N THR A 275 -0.88 -25.49 0.79
CA THR A 275 -1.80 -26.54 0.32
C THR A 275 -1.06 -27.66 -0.40
N SER A 276 -0.08 -27.36 -1.26
CA SER A 276 0.71 -28.38 -1.95
C SER A 276 1.51 -29.24 -0.98
N ASN A 277 2.18 -28.61 -0.01
CA ASN A 277 2.94 -29.32 1.03
C ASN A 277 2.03 -30.24 1.84
N PHE A 278 0.86 -29.74 2.22
CA PHE A 278 -0.15 -30.52 2.94
C PHE A 278 -0.65 -31.74 2.15
N ILE A 279 -0.97 -31.57 0.86
CA ILE A 279 -1.39 -32.69 0.01
C ILE A 279 -0.27 -33.72 -0.13
N ASN A 280 0.97 -33.29 -0.34
CA ASN A 280 2.11 -34.19 -0.48
C ASN A 280 2.35 -35.02 0.80
N ASP A 281 2.31 -34.37 1.97
CA ASP A 281 2.43 -35.05 3.26
C ASP A 281 1.30 -36.07 3.45
N ARG A 282 0.09 -35.77 2.98
CA ARG A 282 -1.05 -36.70 3.07
C ARG A 282 -0.93 -37.88 2.10
N LEU A 283 -0.46 -37.65 0.87
CA LEU A 283 -0.25 -38.73 -0.11
C LEU A 283 0.72 -39.79 0.43
N ILE A 284 1.82 -39.37 1.07
CA ILE A 284 2.80 -40.30 1.68
C ILE A 284 2.14 -41.19 2.75
N VAL A 285 1.27 -40.63 3.58
CA VAL A 285 0.56 -41.40 4.62
C VAL A 285 -0.43 -42.39 3.99
N ILE A 286 -1.21 -41.94 3.00
CA ILE A 286 -2.20 -42.78 2.31
C ILE A 286 -1.53 -43.92 1.52
N GLU A 287 -0.41 -43.65 0.83
CA GLU A 287 0.35 -44.67 0.11
C GLU A 287 0.83 -45.79 1.05
N LYS A 288 1.29 -45.41 2.25
CA LYS A 288 1.69 -46.37 3.27
C LYS A 288 0.49 -47.19 3.78
N GLU A 289 -0.62 -46.53 4.11
CA GLU A 289 -1.84 -47.19 4.60
C GLU A 289 -2.43 -48.15 3.56
N LEU A 290 -2.49 -47.79 2.27
CA LEU A 290 -2.96 -48.69 1.21
C LEU A 290 -2.00 -49.86 0.97
N GLY A 291 -0.68 -49.64 1.02
CA GLY A 291 0.31 -50.71 0.90
C GLY A 291 0.15 -51.76 2.01
N ASP A 292 -0.10 -51.31 3.24
CA ASP A 292 -0.39 -52.20 4.37
C ASP A 292 -1.71 -52.97 4.15
N VAL A 293 -2.75 -52.33 3.61
CA VAL A 293 -4.04 -52.98 3.30
C VAL A 293 -3.91 -54.08 2.23
N ASP A 294 -3.19 -53.83 1.13
CA ASP A 294 -2.99 -54.83 0.08
C ASP A 294 -2.21 -56.04 0.61
N SER A 295 -1.19 -55.82 1.45
CA SER A 295 -0.44 -56.86 2.14
C SER A 295 -1.32 -57.67 3.10
N ASP A 296 -2.19 -57.01 3.86
CA ASP A 296 -3.13 -57.67 4.78
C ASP A 296 -4.17 -58.52 4.03
N ILE A 297 -4.70 -58.02 2.91
CA ILE A 297 -5.64 -58.76 2.07
C ILE A 297 -4.96 -59.98 1.44
N GLU A 298 -3.74 -59.83 0.94
CA GLU A 298 -2.96 -60.94 0.39
C GLU A 298 -2.70 -62.01 1.45
N SER A 299 -2.27 -61.60 2.64
CA SER A 299 -2.00 -62.49 3.76
C SER A 299 -3.26 -63.24 4.19
N TYR A 300 -4.40 -62.54 4.32
CA TYR A 300 -5.67 -63.15 4.69
C TYR A 300 -6.15 -64.18 3.65
N LYS A 301 -6.05 -63.86 2.35
CA LYS A 301 -6.38 -64.78 1.24
C LYS A 301 -5.49 -66.02 1.24
N ARG A 302 -4.20 -65.84 1.51
CA ARG A 302 -3.20 -66.92 1.55
C ARG A 302 -3.41 -67.84 2.75
N GLU A 303 -3.65 -67.28 3.94
CA GLU A 303 -3.87 -68.04 5.17
C GLU A 303 -5.15 -68.89 5.13
N HIS A 304 -6.21 -68.37 4.50
CA HIS A 304 -7.51 -69.06 4.44
C HIS A 304 -7.76 -69.81 3.12
N GLN A 305 -6.76 -69.90 2.23
CA GLN A 305 -6.81 -70.61 0.94
C GLN A 305 -8.07 -70.28 0.10
N LEU A 306 -8.46 -69.00 0.09
CA LEU A 306 -9.69 -68.50 -0.54
C LEU A 306 -9.49 -68.29 -2.04
N THR A 307 -9.46 -69.38 -2.82
CA THR A 307 -9.39 -69.31 -4.30
C THR A 307 -10.74 -69.40 -5.00
N ASP A 308 -11.79 -69.84 -4.31
CA ASP A 308 -13.16 -69.95 -4.85
C ASP A 308 -14.15 -69.35 -3.83
N ILE A 309 -14.70 -68.17 -4.15
CA ILE A 309 -15.57 -67.40 -3.25
C ILE A 309 -17.01 -67.81 -3.55
N SER A 310 -17.65 -68.56 -2.64
CA SER A 310 -19.11 -68.77 -2.69
C SER A 310 -19.83 -67.41 -2.52
N SER A 311 -21.03 -67.24 -3.09
CA SER A 311 -21.70 -65.92 -3.17
C SER A 311 -21.89 -65.23 -1.81
N GLU A 312 -22.01 -66.01 -0.73
CA GLU A 312 -22.16 -65.51 0.64
C GLU A 312 -20.84 -64.96 1.21
N THR A 313 -19.71 -65.63 0.93
CA THR A 313 -18.36 -65.13 1.26
C THR A 313 -18.01 -63.89 0.41
N GLY A 314 -18.49 -63.80 -0.82
CA GLY A 314 -18.31 -62.64 -1.69
C GLY A 314 -19.04 -61.40 -1.18
N MET A 315 -20.30 -61.57 -0.76
CA MET A 315 -21.08 -60.53 -0.09
C MET A 315 -20.41 -60.05 1.20
N TYR A 316 -19.90 -60.96 2.05
CA TYR A 316 -19.18 -60.59 3.27
C TYR A 316 -17.90 -59.79 2.97
N LEU A 317 -17.10 -60.22 1.98
CA LEU A 317 -15.91 -59.51 1.55
C LEU A 317 -16.25 -58.12 1.01
N GLN A 318 -17.32 -57.97 0.24
CA GLN A 318 -17.76 -56.67 -0.28
C GLN A 318 -18.21 -55.73 0.84
N THR A 319 -19.02 -56.22 1.78
CA THR A 319 -19.45 -55.42 2.95
C THR A 319 -18.26 -55.07 3.86
N SER A 320 -17.31 -55.98 4.05
CA SER A 320 -16.08 -55.72 4.80
C SER A 320 -15.21 -54.68 4.12
N SER A 321 -15.06 -54.75 2.79
CA SER A 321 -14.38 -53.73 1.99
C SER A 321 -15.05 -52.37 2.14
N GLN A 322 -16.39 -52.32 2.12
CA GLN A 322 -17.15 -51.08 2.28
C GLN A 322 -16.96 -50.46 3.67
N TYR A 323 -17.06 -51.24 4.74
CA TYR A 323 -16.81 -50.75 6.10
C TYR A 323 -15.35 -50.31 6.31
N ARG A 324 -14.38 -50.97 5.67
CA ARG A 324 -12.98 -50.51 5.71
C ARG A 324 -12.78 -49.22 4.93
N GLN A 325 -13.45 -49.05 3.77
CA GLN A 325 -13.46 -47.79 3.03
C GLN A 325 -14.05 -46.64 3.88
N GLU A 326 -15.14 -46.91 4.59
CA GLU A 326 -15.79 -45.96 5.49
C GLU A 326 -14.90 -45.65 6.71
N GLY A 327 -14.22 -46.65 7.25
CA GLY A 327 -13.19 -46.49 8.29
C GLY A 327 -12.03 -45.61 7.85
N LEU A 328 -11.46 -45.85 6.66
CA LEU A 328 -10.41 -45.02 6.06
C LEU A 328 -10.89 -43.57 5.85
N SER A 329 -12.15 -43.37 5.46
CA SER A 329 -12.74 -42.03 5.33
C SER A 329 -12.83 -41.31 6.69
N LEU A 330 -13.27 -42.00 7.74
CA LEU A 330 -13.34 -41.45 9.10
C LEU A 330 -11.94 -41.16 9.68
N GLU A 331 -10.98 -42.05 9.42
CA GLU A 331 -9.59 -41.86 9.84
C GLU A 331 -8.95 -40.67 9.11
N ASN A 332 -9.30 -40.46 7.83
CA ASN A 332 -8.93 -39.26 7.09
C ASN A 332 -9.50 -38.01 7.77
N GLN A 333 -10.80 -37.95 8.04
CA GLN A 333 -11.42 -36.83 8.75
C GLN A 333 -10.79 -36.56 10.12
N LEU A 334 -10.48 -37.62 10.89
CA LEU A 334 -9.83 -37.50 12.19
C LEU A 334 -8.39 -36.98 12.08
N SER A 335 -7.63 -37.46 11.09
CA SER A 335 -6.28 -37.00 10.82
C SER A 335 -6.25 -35.53 10.41
N LEU A 336 -7.19 -35.11 9.55
CA LEU A 336 -7.39 -33.71 9.16
C LEU A 336 -7.68 -32.83 10.38
N ALA A 337 -8.60 -33.25 11.24
CA ALA A 337 -8.93 -32.54 12.48
C ALA A 337 -7.73 -32.43 13.43
N LYS A 338 -6.93 -33.51 13.57
CA LYS A 338 -5.70 -33.50 14.36
C LYS A 338 -4.63 -32.59 13.75
N TYR A 339 -4.48 -32.58 12.43
CA TYR A 339 -3.56 -31.69 11.74
C TYR A 339 -3.90 -30.23 12.01
N ILE A 340 -5.16 -29.82 11.79
CA ILE A 340 -5.61 -28.46 12.05
C ILE A 340 -5.43 -28.10 13.53
N LYS A 341 -5.84 -28.99 14.45
CA LYS A 341 -5.65 -28.76 15.89
C LYS A 341 -4.18 -28.54 16.21
N ASN A 342 -3.31 -29.44 15.77
CA ASN A 342 -1.87 -29.35 16.05
C ASN A 342 -1.28 -28.07 15.45
N TYR A 343 -1.66 -27.75 14.21
CA TYR A 343 -1.26 -26.53 13.52
C TYR A 343 -1.64 -25.26 14.29
N LEU A 344 -2.89 -25.19 14.80
CA LEU A 344 -3.39 -24.07 15.59
C LEU A 344 -2.75 -23.98 16.99
N THR A 345 -2.31 -25.10 17.56
CA THR A 345 -1.69 -25.14 18.89
C THR A 345 -0.17 -25.03 18.86
N ASP A 346 0.46 -25.12 17.69
CA ASP A 346 1.91 -25.02 17.52
C ASP A 346 2.35 -23.55 17.60
N PRO A 347 3.11 -23.15 18.64
CA PRO A 347 3.57 -21.77 18.77
C PRO A 347 4.43 -21.30 17.61
N GLY A 348 5.08 -22.23 16.89
CA GLY A 348 5.93 -21.95 15.73
C GLY A 348 5.16 -21.64 14.45
N LYS A 349 3.85 -21.96 14.39
CA LYS A 349 3.01 -21.81 13.19
C LYS A 349 1.92 -20.72 13.32
N ASN A 350 2.00 -19.90 14.37
CA ASN A 350 1.04 -18.83 14.67
C ASN A 350 0.93 -17.72 13.60
N SER A 351 1.83 -17.71 12.61
CA SER A 351 1.82 -16.76 11.49
C SER A 351 1.71 -17.45 10.13
N ASP A 352 1.56 -18.77 10.08
CA ASP A 352 1.50 -19.51 8.83
C ASP A 352 0.05 -19.69 8.38
N LEU A 353 -0.22 -19.50 7.09
CA LEU A 353 -1.54 -19.69 6.50
C LEU A 353 -1.95 -21.16 6.49
N ILE A 354 -3.17 -21.45 6.94
CA ILE A 354 -3.73 -22.80 6.92
C ILE A 354 -4.02 -23.18 5.45
N PRO A 355 -3.65 -24.39 4.99
CA PRO A 355 -4.07 -24.90 3.69
C PRO A 355 -5.58 -24.75 3.44
N ALA A 356 -5.95 -24.22 2.27
CA ALA A 356 -7.33 -24.17 1.83
C ALA A 356 -7.73 -25.48 1.11
N ASN A 357 -9.02 -25.84 1.17
CA ASN A 357 -9.61 -27.01 0.50
C ASN A 357 -8.93 -28.34 0.91
N THR A 358 -8.81 -28.58 2.21
CA THR A 358 -8.13 -29.74 2.82
C THR A 358 -8.89 -31.05 2.66
N GLY A 359 -10.07 -31.04 2.02
CA GLY A 359 -10.93 -32.21 1.85
C GLY A 359 -11.80 -32.52 3.07
N ILE A 360 -11.98 -31.54 3.96
CA ILE A 360 -12.87 -31.64 5.12
C ILE A 360 -14.31 -31.51 4.61
N SER A 361 -15.13 -32.50 4.92
CA SER A 361 -16.52 -32.54 4.46
C SER A 361 -17.41 -31.45 5.11
N ASP A 362 -16.93 -30.81 6.17
CA ASP A 362 -17.64 -29.74 6.88
C ASP A 362 -17.36 -28.36 6.27
N VAL A 363 -18.35 -27.85 5.54
CA VAL A 363 -18.34 -26.54 4.88
C VAL A 363 -18.10 -25.39 5.85
N ASN A 364 -18.53 -25.51 7.12
CA ASN A 364 -18.32 -24.44 8.10
C ASN A 364 -16.85 -24.32 8.49
N ILE A 365 -16.13 -25.43 8.60
CA ILE A 365 -14.70 -25.43 8.94
C ILE A 365 -13.89 -24.81 7.80
N GLU A 366 -14.21 -25.14 6.55
CA GLU A 366 -13.53 -24.54 5.39
C GLU A 366 -13.75 -23.02 5.33
N SER A 367 -14.98 -22.57 5.60
CA SER A 367 -15.30 -21.13 5.70
C SER A 367 -14.51 -20.43 6.82
N GLN A 368 -14.42 -21.05 8.00
CA GLN A 368 -13.65 -20.50 9.13
C GLN A 368 -12.15 -20.45 8.84
N ILE A 369 -11.60 -21.43 8.12
CA ILE A 369 -10.20 -21.41 7.66
C ILE A 369 -9.96 -20.25 6.71
N GLY A 370 -10.90 -20.02 5.77
CA GLY A 370 -10.88 -18.87 4.87
C GLY A 370 -10.84 -17.54 5.64
N GLU A 371 -11.76 -17.34 6.58
CA GLU A 371 -11.83 -16.11 7.39
C GLU A 371 -10.58 -15.95 8.28
N PHE A 372 -10.06 -17.03 8.86
CA PHE A 372 -8.83 -17.01 9.64
C PHE A 372 -7.63 -16.53 8.81
N ASN A 373 -7.43 -17.12 7.62
CA ASN A 373 -6.33 -16.74 6.74
C ASN A 373 -6.47 -15.29 6.26
N GLU A 374 -7.69 -14.84 5.93
CA GLU A 374 -7.96 -13.44 5.57
C GLU A 374 -7.56 -12.49 6.70
N MET A 375 -7.98 -12.79 7.94
CA MET A 375 -7.65 -11.99 9.11
C MET A 375 -6.15 -12.00 9.41
N LEU A 376 -5.48 -13.14 9.22
CA LEU A 376 -4.04 -13.27 9.44
C LEU A 376 -3.24 -12.43 8.45
N LEU A 377 -3.57 -12.54 7.16
CA LEU A 377 -2.99 -11.70 6.10
C LEU A 377 -3.24 -10.21 6.39
N LYS A 378 -4.45 -9.86 6.84
CA LYS A 378 -4.78 -8.48 7.22
C LYS A 378 -3.91 -7.98 8.37
N ARG A 379 -3.73 -8.78 9.42
CA ARG A 379 -2.85 -8.45 10.55
C ARG A 379 -1.44 -8.17 10.06
N ASP A 380 -0.88 -9.06 9.24
CA ASP A 380 0.50 -8.95 8.78
C ASP A 380 0.70 -7.72 7.87
N LYS A 381 -0.31 -7.36 7.07
CA LYS A 381 -0.34 -6.12 6.28
C LYS A 381 -0.40 -4.83 7.12
N LEU A 382 -0.89 -4.89 8.35
CA LEU A 382 -1.07 -3.71 9.22
C LEU A 382 0.06 -3.52 10.24
N ILE A 383 0.72 -4.59 10.67
CA ILE A 383 1.76 -4.56 11.72
C ILE A 383 3.16 -4.28 11.15
N SER A 384 3.39 -4.62 9.88
CA SER A 384 4.65 -4.35 9.17
C SER A 384 4.70 -2.95 8.56
#